data_AF-A0A538F2I6-F1
#
_entry.id   AF-A0A538F2I6-F1
#
_cell.length_a   1.000
_cell.length_b   1.000
_cell.length_c   1.000
_cell.angle_alpha   90.00
_cell.angle_beta   90.00
_cell.angle_gamma   90.00
#
_symmetry.space_group_name_H-M   'P 1'
#
loop_
_entity.id
_entity.type
_entity.pdbx_description
1 polymer ?
#
loop_
_entity_poly.entity_id
_entity_poly.type
_entity_poly.pdbx_seq_one_letter_code
_entity_poly.pdbx_strand_id
1 'polypeptide(L)'
;MNTRFALLALGAILALALFPATATADPPAAFPFEESFVDVNPCTGLDHTITVTGTLYVYERGVHGIHHRLDRTVTTSSGFTGHGTEISIDHDSIFEVHDVLTNDAGEHILASFVFVHDAQGTPRVEHAELRCAP
;
A
#
# COMPACT_ATOMS: atom_id res chain seq x y z
N MET A 1 -26.75 -37.04 -41.78
CA MET A 1 -25.94 -36.03 -41.09
C MET A 1 -24.62 -35.91 -41.84
N ASN A 2 -24.40 -34.79 -42.55
CA ASN A 2 -23.31 -34.65 -43.53
C ASN A 2 -21.94 -34.56 -42.83
N THR A 3 -21.08 -35.53 -43.10
CA THR A 3 -19.70 -35.64 -42.59
C THR A 3 -18.84 -34.40 -42.83
N ARG A 4 -19.18 -33.58 -43.84
CA ARG A 4 -18.53 -32.29 -44.12
C ARG A 4 -18.77 -31.20 -43.07
N PHE A 5 -19.92 -31.20 -42.38
CA PHE A 5 -20.20 -30.24 -41.30
C PHE A 5 -19.47 -30.60 -40.00
N ALA A 6 -19.29 -31.89 -39.72
CA ALA A 6 -18.59 -32.35 -38.52
C ALA A 6 -17.08 -32.00 -38.53
N LEU A 7 -16.44 -32.07 -39.70
CA LEU A 7 -15.01 -31.72 -39.87
C LEU A 7 -14.72 -30.23 -39.72
N LEU A 8 -15.63 -29.37 -40.19
CA LEU A 8 -15.51 -27.90 -40.02
C LEU A 8 -15.69 -27.47 -38.56
N ALA A 9 -16.63 -28.10 -37.84
CA ALA A 9 -16.84 -27.83 -36.43
C ALA A 9 -15.64 -28.25 -35.56
N LEU A 10 -15.01 -29.39 -35.88
CA LEU A 10 -13.83 -29.86 -35.14
C LEU A 10 -12.59 -28.99 -35.38
N GLY A 11 -12.41 -28.48 -36.61
CA GLY A 11 -11.31 -27.56 -36.95
C GLY A 11 -11.41 -26.21 -36.24
N ALA A 12 -12.63 -25.68 -36.05
CA ALA A 12 -12.86 -24.42 -35.35
C ALA A 12 -12.59 -24.53 -33.83
N ILE A 13 -12.92 -25.67 -33.21
CA ILE A 13 -12.68 -25.91 -31.78
C ILE A 13 -11.17 -26.05 -31.48
N LEU A 14 -10.40 -26.66 -32.38
CA LEU A 14 -8.95 -26.82 -32.21
C LEU A 14 -8.20 -25.48 -32.34
N ALA A 15 -8.71 -24.54 -33.14
CA ALA A 15 -8.11 -23.21 -33.31
C ALA A 15 -8.26 -22.31 -32.06
N LEU A 16 -9.33 -22.48 -31.28
CA LEU A 16 -9.55 -21.76 -30.01
C LEU A 16 -8.71 -22.28 -28.85
N ALA A 17 -8.22 -23.52 -28.92
CA ALA A 17 -7.39 -24.14 -27.89
C ALA A 17 -5.90 -23.80 -28.00
N LEU A 18 -5.47 -23.15 -29.10
CA LEU A 18 -4.04 -22.90 -29.40
C LEU A 18 -3.50 -21.57 -28.87
N PHE A 19 -4.35 -20.70 -28.30
CA PHE A 19 -3.93 -19.41 -27.78
C PHE A 19 -4.48 -19.22 -26.36
N PRO A 20 -3.84 -19.78 -25.32
CA PRO A 20 -4.04 -19.27 -23.98
C PRO A 20 -3.46 -17.85 -23.97
N ALA A 21 -4.29 -16.86 -24.26
CA ALA A 21 -3.99 -15.47 -23.93
C ALA A 21 -3.94 -15.40 -22.40
N THR A 22 -2.78 -15.66 -21.82
CA THR A 22 -2.51 -15.30 -20.44
C THR A 22 -2.59 -13.78 -20.39
N ALA A 23 -3.74 -13.25 -19.97
CA ALA A 23 -3.84 -11.85 -19.61
C ALA A 23 -2.81 -11.61 -18.49
N THR A 24 -1.70 -10.98 -18.84
CA THR A 24 -0.73 -10.51 -17.86
C THR A 24 -1.30 -9.19 -17.34
N ALA A 25 -1.54 -9.12 -16.03
CA ALA A 25 -1.92 -7.85 -15.42
C ALA A 25 -0.71 -6.91 -15.51
N ASP A 26 -0.96 -5.65 -15.88
CA ASP A 26 0.08 -4.63 -15.85
C ASP A 26 0.63 -4.48 -14.43
N PRO A 27 1.95 -4.25 -14.27
CA PRO A 27 2.50 -3.95 -12.96
C PRO A 27 1.92 -2.63 -12.44
N PRO A 28 1.91 -2.43 -11.10
CA PRO A 28 1.41 -1.20 -10.50
C PRO A 28 2.19 0.01 -10.99
N ALA A 29 1.51 1.16 -11.15
CA ALA A 29 2.20 2.41 -11.41
C ALA A 29 2.99 2.83 -10.17
N ALA A 30 4.26 3.22 -10.34
CA ALA A 30 5.16 3.57 -9.23
C ALA A 30 5.62 5.03 -9.34
N PHE A 31 5.54 5.76 -8.23
CA PHE A 31 5.89 7.17 -8.14
C PHE A 31 6.82 7.42 -6.94
N PRO A 32 7.82 8.31 -7.05
CA PRO A 32 8.57 8.75 -5.89
C PRO A 32 7.66 9.53 -4.92
N PHE A 33 7.81 9.30 -3.63
CA PHE A 33 7.10 9.99 -2.57
C PHE A 33 8.10 10.65 -1.61
N GLU A 34 7.81 11.89 -1.20
CA GLU A 34 8.57 12.63 -0.20
C GLU A 34 7.65 13.59 0.56
N GLU A 35 7.66 13.52 1.88
CA GLU A 35 6.92 14.42 2.78
C GLU A 35 7.71 14.67 4.06
N SER A 36 7.62 15.89 4.60
CA SER A 36 8.18 16.25 5.90
C SER A 36 7.19 17.02 6.75
N PHE A 37 7.10 16.67 8.03
CA PHE A 37 6.21 17.31 8.99
C PHE A 37 6.83 17.30 10.40
N VAL A 38 6.28 18.11 11.31
CA VAL A 38 6.70 18.17 12.71
C VAL A 38 5.70 17.40 13.56
N ASP A 39 6.20 16.57 14.48
CA ASP A 39 5.40 15.83 15.46
C ASP A 39 6.15 15.71 16.79
N VAL A 40 5.49 15.19 17.82
CA VAL A 40 6.08 14.96 19.14
C VAL A 40 6.77 13.59 19.16
N ASN A 41 8.06 13.58 19.52
CA ASN A 41 8.81 12.35 19.72
C ASN A 41 8.22 11.57 20.94
N PRO A 42 7.73 10.33 20.77
CA PRO A 42 7.10 9.58 21.85
C PRO A 42 8.07 9.08 22.92
N CYS A 43 9.38 9.06 22.65
CA CYS A 43 10.41 8.70 23.63
C CYS A 43 10.80 9.87 24.55
N THR A 44 10.76 11.11 24.05
CA THR A 44 11.27 12.28 24.78
C THR A 44 10.19 13.30 25.13
N GLY A 45 9.04 13.28 24.46
CA GLY A 45 7.98 14.28 24.59
C GLY A 45 8.31 15.64 23.96
N LEU A 46 9.35 15.73 23.14
CA LEU A 46 9.79 16.94 22.46
C LEU A 46 9.49 16.88 20.97
N ASP A 47 9.24 18.02 20.35
CA ASP A 47 9.03 18.11 18.90
C ASP A 47 10.26 17.64 18.13
N HIS A 48 10.02 16.90 17.05
CA HIS A 48 11.02 16.56 16.04
C HIS A 48 10.43 16.65 14.64
N THR A 49 11.30 16.82 13.64
CA THR A 49 10.90 16.72 12.24
C THR A 49 10.95 15.28 11.79
N ILE A 50 9.89 14.79 11.19
CA ILE A 50 9.78 13.49 10.53
C ILE A 50 9.88 13.74 9.03
N THR A 51 10.71 12.96 8.35
CA THR A 51 10.85 12.94 6.90
C THR A 51 10.57 11.52 6.39
N VAL A 52 9.56 11.41 5.54
CA VAL A 52 9.12 10.18 4.89
C VAL A 52 9.53 10.25 3.42
N THR A 53 10.25 9.25 2.96
CA THR A 53 10.60 9.07 1.54
C THR A 53 10.24 7.67 1.11
N GLY A 54 9.87 7.45 -0.15
CA GLY A 54 9.51 6.10 -0.56
C GLY A 54 9.06 5.98 -2.01
N THR A 55 8.47 4.82 -2.29
CA THR A 55 7.82 4.55 -3.57
C THR A 55 6.34 4.28 -3.33
N LEU A 56 5.49 5.14 -3.90
CA LEU A 56 4.05 4.99 -3.92
C LEU A 56 3.67 4.14 -5.13
N TYR A 57 3.04 3.00 -4.87
CA TYR A 57 2.45 2.10 -5.84
C TYR A 57 0.94 2.32 -5.91
N VAL A 58 0.42 2.49 -7.11
CA VAL A 58 -1.00 2.67 -7.39
C VAL A 58 -1.53 1.46 -8.15
N TYR A 59 -2.60 0.86 -7.64
CA TYR A 59 -3.26 -0.30 -8.21
C TYR A 59 -4.71 0.04 -8.48
N GLU A 60 -5.20 -0.28 -9.68
CA GLU A 60 -6.63 -0.28 -9.96
C GLU A 60 -7.16 -1.71 -9.89
N ARG A 61 -8.13 -1.97 -9.01
CA ARG A 61 -8.72 -3.30 -8.82
C ARG A 61 -10.18 -3.35 -9.27
N GLY A 62 -10.44 -3.00 -10.53
CA GLY A 62 -11.76 -3.10 -11.14
C GLY A 62 -12.85 -2.45 -10.29
N VAL A 63 -13.83 -3.22 -9.81
CA VAL A 63 -14.94 -2.71 -8.98
C VAL A 63 -14.53 -2.26 -7.57
N HIS A 64 -13.33 -2.63 -7.11
CA HIS A 64 -12.81 -2.31 -5.78
C HIS A 64 -12.02 -0.99 -5.73
N GLY A 65 -12.02 -0.22 -6.83
CA GLY A 65 -11.44 1.12 -6.89
C GLY A 65 -9.91 1.16 -6.94
N ILE A 66 -9.36 2.31 -6.55
CA ILE A 66 -7.94 2.61 -6.53
C ILE A 66 -7.38 2.26 -5.15
N HIS A 67 -6.27 1.53 -5.15
CA HIS A 67 -5.53 1.13 -3.96
C HIS A 67 -4.14 1.75 -4.05
N HIS A 68 -3.63 2.19 -2.92
CA HIS A 68 -2.31 2.78 -2.76
C HIS A 68 -1.50 1.93 -1.79
N ARG A 69 -0.23 1.73 -2.11
CA ARG A 69 0.75 1.20 -1.18
C ARG A 69 1.99 2.06 -1.24
N LEU A 70 2.43 2.60 -0.13
CA LEU A 70 3.70 3.31 -0.02
C LEU A 70 4.67 2.45 0.80
N ASP A 71 5.73 1.97 0.15
CA ASP A 71 6.89 1.43 0.85
C ASP A 71 7.80 2.62 1.21
N ARG A 72 7.97 2.88 2.51
CA ARG A 72 8.62 4.11 3.00
C ARG A 72 9.82 3.86 3.89
N THR A 73 10.77 4.78 3.80
CA THR A 73 11.82 5.04 4.75
C THR A 73 11.46 6.31 5.51
N VAL A 74 11.56 6.23 6.83
CA VAL A 74 11.25 7.33 7.72
C VAL A 74 12.51 7.70 8.50
N THR A 75 12.82 8.98 8.54
CA THR A 75 13.94 9.55 9.30
C THR A 75 13.43 10.68 10.17
N THR A 76 14.12 10.93 11.28
CA THR A 76 13.74 12.00 12.20
C THR A 76 14.93 12.88 12.55
N SER A 77 14.68 14.16 12.86
CA SER A 77 15.72 15.08 13.34
C SER A 77 16.29 14.67 14.71
N SER A 78 15.60 13.80 15.45
CA SER A 78 16.07 13.24 16.71
C SER A 78 16.86 11.93 16.55
N GLY A 79 17.21 11.54 15.32
CA GLY A 79 18.13 10.42 15.06
C GLY A 79 17.48 9.04 14.90
N PHE A 80 16.14 8.93 14.94
CA PHE A 80 15.45 7.69 14.59
C PHE A 80 15.39 7.52 13.07
N THR A 81 15.64 6.31 12.61
CA THR A 81 15.51 5.89 11.20
C THR A 81 14.86 4.52 11.13
N GLY A 82 14.03 4.30 10.12
CA GLY A 82 13.43 3.00 9.90
C GLY A 82 12.64 2.90 8.62
N HIS A 83 11.85 1.85 8.53
CA HIS A 83 11.04 1.53 7.36
C HIS A 83 9.62 1.21 7.79
N GLY A 84 8.71 1.34 6.84
CA GLY A 84 7.35 0.93 7.03
C GLY A 84 6.58 0.84 5.74
N THR A 85 5.30 0.59 5.92
CA THR A 85 4.33 0.49 4.84
C THR A 85 3.09 1.27 5.18
N GLU A 86 2.58 1.99 4.20
CA GLU A 86 1.28 2.60 4.24
C GLU A 86 0.41 1.98 3.15
N ILE A 87 -0.82 1.65 3.48
CA ILE A 87 -1.82 1.11 2.56
C ILE A 87 -3.04 2.01 2.64
N SER A 88 -3.52 2.48 1.49
CA SER A 88 -4.80 3.17 1.41
C SER A 88 -5.71 2.51 0.38
N ILE A 89 -6.97 2.32 0.75
CA ILE A 89 -8.00 1.76 -0.12
C ILE A 89 -9.09 2.80 -0.26
N ASP A 90 -9.11 3.53 -1.37
CA ASP A 90 -9.95 4.71 -1.54
C ASP A 90 -11.45 4.36 -1.45
N HIS A 91 -11.84 3.24 -2.04
CA HIS A 91 -13.24 2.80 -2.04
C HIS A 91 -13.77 2.50 -0.63
N ASP A 92 -12.96 1.81 0.16
CA ASP A 92 -13.31 1.40 1.52
C ASP A 92 -12.90 2.48 2.56
N SER A 93 -12.26 3.55 2.09
CA SER A 93 -11.73 4.65 2.90
C SER A 93 -10.81 4.19 4.05
N ILE A 94 -10.12 3.07 3.84
CA ILE A 94 -9.19 2.48 4.81
C ILE A 94 -7.81 3.09 4.61
N PHE A 95 -7.15 3.43 5.70
CA PHE A 95 -5.77 3.88 5.75
C PHE A 95 -5.04 3.16 6.88
N GLU A 96 -3.99 2.42 6.53
CA GLU A 96 -3.21 1.61 7.45
C GLU A 96 -1.73 1.97 7.35
N VAL A 97 -1.07 2.18 8.48
CA VAL A 97 0.36 2.52 8.56
C VAL A 97 1.03 1.64 9.60
N HIS A 98 2.17 1.07 9.23
CA HIS A 98 3.06 0.35 10.14
C HIS A 98 4.50 0.78 9.93
N ASP A 99 5.08 1.46 10.91
CA ASP A 99 6.50 1.79 10.91
C ASP A 99 7.20 1.30 12.17
N VAL A 100 8.46 0.93 12.00
CA VAL A 100 9.40 0.67 13.08
C VAL A 100 10.65 1.50 12.84
N LEU A 101 10.94 2.43 13.74
CA LEU A 101 12.14 3.26 13.73
C LEU A 101 13.06 2.88 14.88
N THR A 102 14.36 3.03 14.67
CA THR A 102 15.40 2.76 15.67
C THR A 102 16.40 3.91 15.68
N ASN A 103 17.01 4.20 16.83
CA ASN A 103 18.13 5.15 16.95
C ASN A 103 19.42 4.47 17.44
N ASP A 104 20.51 5.24 17.50
CA ASP A 104 21.83 4.73 17.96
C ASP A 104 21.86 4.32 19.44
N ALA A 105 20.91 4.81 20.25
CA ALA A 105 20.75 4.41 21.64
C ALA A 105 20.04 3.06 21.79
N GLY A 106 19.52 2.48 20.70
CA GLY A 106 18.75 1.25 20.69
C GLY A 106 17.27 1.44 21.00
N GLU A 107 16.79 2.68 21.12
CA GLU A 107 15.37 2.95 21.35
C GLU A 107 14.58 2.75 20.06
N HIS A 108 13.31 2.38 20.20
CA HIS A 108 12.41 2.14 19.10
C HIS A 108 11.18 3.05 19.14
N ILE A 109 10.79 3.59 17.98
CA ILE A 109 9.47 4.20 17.78
C ILE A 109 8.63 3.23 16.95
N LEU A 110 7.47 2.88 17.48
CA LEU A 110 6.50 2.00 16.83
C LEU A 110 5.26 2.82 16.50
N ALA A 111 4.92 2.87 15.21
CA ALA A 111 3.72 3.50 14.70
C ALA A 111 2.83 2.45 14.05
N SER A 112 1.61 2.28 14.56
CA SER A 112 0.59 1.37 14.04
C SER A 112 -0.74 2.11 14.04
N PHE A 113 -1.23 2.43 12.85
CA PHE A 113 -2.46 3.19 12.69
C PHE A 113 -3.41 2.49 11.71
N VAL A 114 -4.70 2.47 12.04
CA VAL A 114 -5.79 2.07 11.16
C VAL A 114 -6.91 3.08 11.31
N PHE A 115 -7.14 3.82 10.23
CA PHE A 115 -8.24 4.76 10.09
C PHE A 115 -9.20 4.28 9.01
N VAL A 116 -10.50 4.44 9.26
CA VAL A 116 -11.56 4.18 8.30
C VAL A 116 -12.36 5.47 8.18
N HIS A 117 -12.47 6.06 6.98
CA HIS A 117 -13.35 7.21 6.82
C HIS A 117 -14.79 6.72 6.58
N ASP A 118 -15.77 7.41 7.16
CA ASP A 118 -17.17 7.15 6.84
C ASP A 118 -17.53 7.68 5.44
N ALA A 119 -18.76 7.41 4.99
CA ALA A 119 -19.24 7.83 3.67
C ALA A 119 -19.27 9.37 3.47
N GLN A 120 -19.06 10.15 4.54
CA GLN A 120 -18.94 11.60 4.51
C GLN A 120 -17.47 12.07 4.50
N GLY A 121 -16.51 11.14 4.52
CA GLY A 121 -15.08 11.42 4.58
C GLY A 121 -14.58 11.76 5.98
N THR A 122 -15.36 11.48 7.04
CA THR A 122 -14.91 11.75 8.41
C THR A 122 -14.04 10.58 8.88
N PRO A 123 -12.78 10.82 9.31
CA PRO A 123 -11.94 9.74 9.81
C PRO A 123 -12.51 9.17 11.11
N ARG A 124 -12.65 7.85 11.14
CA ARG A 124 -12.87 7.06 12.36
C ARG A 124 -11.59 6.30 12.65
N VAL A 125 -11.08 6.51 13.86
CA VAL A 125 -9.92 5.77 14.35
C VAL A 125 -10.39 4.41 14.83
N GLU A 126 -10.01 3.35 14.13
CA GLU A 126 -10.22 1.98 14.59
C GLU A 126 -9.06 1.54 15.50
N HIS A 127 -7.84 1.95 15.15
CA HIS A 127 -6.65 1.72 15.95
C HIS A 127 -5.63 2.84 15.74
N ALA A 128 -5.03 3.30 16.83
CA ALA A 128 -3.92 4.25 16.77
C ALA A 128 -2.97 3.98 17.93
N GLU A 129 -1.75 3.60 17.60
CA GLU A 129 -0.67 3.36 18.54
C GLU A 129 0.58 4.06 18.03
N LEU A 130 1.06 5.01 18.83
CA LEU A 130 2.37 5.61 18.67
C LEU A 130 3.07 5.52 20.02
N ARG A 131 4.15 4.75 20.09
CA ARG A 131 4.87 4.57 21.34
C ARG A 131 6.37 4.43 21.17
N CYS A 132 7.06 4.77 22.25
CA CYS A 132 8.44 4.37 22.45
C CYS A 132 8.51 2.96 23.02
N ALA A 133 9.50 2.18 22.58
CA ALA A 133 9.88 0.90 23.14
C ALA A 133 11.39 0.89 23.43
N PRO A 134 11.82 0.21 24.52
CA PRO A 134 13.23 -0.03 24.79
C PRO A 134 13.84 -1.05 23.83
#